data_AF-A0ABD1X5A6-F1
#
_entry.id   AF-A0ABD1X5A6-F1
#
_cell.length_a   1.000
_cell.length_b   1.000
_cell.length_c   1.000
_cell.angle_alpha   90.00
_cell.angle_beta   90.00
_cell.angle_gamma   90.00
#
_symmetry.space_group_name_H-M   'P 1'
#
loop_
_entity.id
_entity.type
_entity.pdbx_description
1 polymer ?
#
loop_
_entity_poly.entity_id
_entity_poly.type
_entity_poly.pdbx_seq_one_letter_code
_entity_poly.pdbx_strand_id
1 'polypeptide(L)'
;MDGVVVLTRRLLRFGRAPDYNCSVEFVRSPFLVQEWETPDNNGTKKETLRLDLVERSCDKYKDADVLVFNTGHWWTHEKTSEGKGYYQEGSHVYGKMNVTEAFRKAMTTWARWIESNINPMKTHVFFRGYSVSHFSGGAWYSGGKCDSDAQPITNEEELSPVFPPIPDMLEEVLKGMKQPVFYLNITRMTDFRRDAHPSVYRQPNMTEEEKQEFIRHQDCSHWCLPGVPDTWNEIMFSQLLLRHKQKQLH
;
A
#
# COMPACT_ATOMS: atom_id res chain seq x y z
N MET A 1 -4.75 2.91 3.19
CA MET A 1 -3.43 3.56 3.34
C MET A 1 -2.32 2.63 2.86
N ASP A 2 -1.26 3.21 2.29
CA ASP A 2 -0.06 2.51 1.81
C ASP A 2 1.06 2.54 2.85
N GLY A 3 1.73 1.40 3.06
CA GLY A 3 2.72 1.22 4.11
C GLY A 3 2.96 -0.23 4.53
N VAL A 4 3.43 -0.38 5.76
CA VAL A 4 3.75 -1.68 6.37
C VAL A 4 2.94 -1.85 7.64
N VAL A 5 2.17 -2.92 7.75
CA VAL A 5 1.59 -3.36 9.02
C VAL A 5 2.49 -4.42 9.62
N VAL A 6 2.78 -4.28 10.91
CA VAL A 6 3.76 -5.07 11.66
C VAL A 6 3.04 -5.74 12.80
N LEU A 7 3.20 -7.05 12.95
CA LEU A 7 2.75 -7.77 14.13
C LEU A 7 3.94 -8.44 14.81
N THR A 8 4.11 -8.16 16.09
CA THR A 8 5.25 -8.65 16.88
C THR A 8 4.85 -9.00 18.30
N ARG A 9 5.59 -9.94 18.89
CA ARG A 9 5.62 -10.16 20.33
C ARG A 9 6.52 -9.11 21.01
N ARG A 10 6.16 -7.83 20.94
CA ARG A 10 6.85 -6.75 21.69
C ARG A 10 5.88 -5.78 22.34
N LEU A 11 6.36 -5.20 23.43
CA LEU A 11 5.61 -4.38 24.38
C LEU A 11 5.30 -2.94 23.90
N LEU A 12 5.35 -2.54 22.62
CA LEU A 12 5.26 -1.10 22.26
C LEU A 12 4.39 -0.73 21.03
N ARG A 13 3.22 -0.13 21.34
CA ARG A 13 2.33 0.85 20.65
C ARG A 13 1.48 0.50 19.40
N PHE A 14 0.22 0.97 19.50
CA PHE A 14 -1.04 0.72 18.77
C PHE A 14 -1.56 -0.73 18.88
N GLY A 15 -2.84 -0.86 19.25
CA GLY A 15 -3.54 -2.14 19.46
C GLY A 15 -2.79 -3.16 20.32
N ARG A 16 -2.80 -3.01 21.66
CA ARG A 16 -2.27 -4.05 22.56
C ARG A 16 -3.37 -5.01 22.97
N ALA A 17 -3.03 -6.29 22.95
CA ALA A 17 -3.71 -7.32 23.73
C ALA A 17 -2.72 -7.79 24.84
N PRO A 18 -2.70 -7.14 26.02
CA PRO A 18 -1.68 -7.36 27.05
C PRO A 18 -1.60 -8.83 27.48
N ASP A 19 -2.75 -9.49 27.56
CA ASP A 19 -2.87 -10.91 27.94
C ASP A 19 -2.19 -11.86 26.94
N TYR A 20 -1.92 -11.40 25.71
CA TYR A 20 -1.37 -12.21 24.62
C TYR A 20 0.05 -11.81 24.21
N ASN A 21 0.65 -10.80 24.85
CA ASN A 21 1.96 -10.24 24.47
C ASN A 21 2.07 -10.01 22.95
N CYS A 22 1.09 -9.30 22.39
CA CYS A 22 0.94 -9.03 20.96
C CYS A 22 0.73 -7.53 20.71
N SER A 23 1.43 -6.98 19.71
CA SER A 23 1.21 -5.64 19.16
C SER A 23 0.87 -5.69 17.67
N VAL A 24 0.11 -4.70 17.23
CA VAL A 24 -0.20 -4.44 15.81
C VAL A 24 0.14 -2.99 15.49
N GLU A 25 1.16 -2.78 14.68
CA GLU A 25 1.72 -1.46 14.40
C GLU A 25 1.59 -1.13 12.92
N PHE A 26 1.49 0.16 12.60
CA PHE A 26 1.48 0.63 11.22
C PHE A 26 2.61 1.63 10.99
N VAL A 27 3.43 1.34 9.99
CA VAL A 27 4.50 2.22 9.49
C VAL A 27 4.06 2.77 8.14
N ARG A 28 3.79 4.08 8.10
CA ARG A 28 3.44 4.76 6.86
C ARG A 28 4.67 4.80 5.95
N SER A 29 4.58 4.14 4.81
CA SER A 29 5.61 4.13 3.77
C SER A 29 4.93 3.96 2.41
N PRO A 30 4.45 5.06 1.80
CA PRO A 30 3.60 4.98 0.61
C PRO A 30 4.28 4.33 -0.60
N PHE A 31 5.62 4.41 -0.66
CA PHE A 31 6.43 3.88 -1.75
C PHE A 31 7.27 2.65 -1.37
N LEU A 32 7.32 2.27 -0.09
CA LEU A 32 8.24 1.28 0.51
C LEU A 32 9.74 1.60 0.40
N VAL A 33 10.12 2.44 -0.56
CA VAL A 33 11.44 3.04 -0.71
C VAL A 33 11.51 4.43 -0.11
N GLN A 34 12.71 4.99 -0.02
CA GLN A 34 12.99 6.13 0.84
C GLN A 34 12.78 7.50 0.17
N GLU A 35 11.93 8.33 0.77
CA GLU A 35 11.84 9.75 0.46
C GLU A 35 13.12 10.51 0.90
N TRP A 36 13.55 11.44 0.07
CA TRP A 36 14.83 12.13 0.19
C TRP A 36 14.74 13.58 -0.30
N GLU A 37 15.80 14.35 -0.04
CA GLU A 37 15.96 15.71 -0.52
C GLU A 37 17.39 15.87 -1.06
N THR A 38 17.51 16.42 -2.28
CA THR A 38 18.80 16.79 -2.87
C THR A 38 18.90 18.30 -3.03
N PRO A 39 20.08 18.92 -2.86
CA PRO A 39 20.27 20.31 -3.25
C PRO A 39 20.06 20.45 -4.77
N ASP A 40 19.38 21.51 -5.18
CA ASP A 40 19.32 21.98 -6.56
C ASP A 40 20.37 23.07 -6.81
N ASN A 41 20.63 23.39 -8.08
CA ASN A 41 21.61 24.38 -8.54
C ASN A 41 21.40 25.80 -7.94
N ASN A 42 20.18 26.11 -7.48
CA ASN A 42 19.85 27.38 -6.85
C ASN A 42 20.03 27.38 -5.32
N GLY A 43 20.56 26.30 -4.74
CA GLY A 43 20.71 26.14 -3.30
C GLY A 43 19.42 25.79 -2.54
N THR A 44 18.30 25.64 -3.26
CA THR A 44 17.04 25.10 -2.73
C THR A 44 17.13 23.57 -2.61
N LYS A 45 16.28 22.97 -1.79
CA LYS A 45 16.15 21.51 -1.74
C LYS A 45 15.03 21.05 -2.67
N LYS A 46 15.29 19.97 -3.39
CA LYS A 46 14.32 19.28 -4.24
C LYS A 46 14.03 17.91 -3.66
N GLU A 47 12.75 17.59 -3.48
CA GLU A 47 12.31 16.28 -3.04
C GLU A 47 12.59 15.23 -4.12
N THR A 48 13.09 14.07 -3.69
CA THR A 48 13.37 12.92 -4.54
C THR A 48 12.95 11.62 -3.86
N LEU A 49 12.79 10.58 -4.67
CA LEU A 49 12.51 9.22 -4.20
C LEU A 49 13.70 8.30 -4.52
N ARG A 50 14.37 7.80 -3.48
CA ARG A 50 15.51 6.89 -3.58
C ARG A 50 15.04 5.49 -3.89
N LEU A 51 15.07 5.10 -5.16
CA LEU A 51 14.60 3.79 -5.62
C LEU A 51 15.51 2.64 -5.18
N ASP A 52 16.74 2.95 -4.78
CA ASP A 52 17.79 2.03 -4.35
C ASP A 52 17.85 1.82 -2.82
N LEU A 53 17.01 2.52 -2.05
CA LEU A 53 16.96 2.41 -0.59
C LEU A 53 15.55 2.09 -0.10
N VAL A 54 15.42 1.09 0.77
CA VAL A 54 14.17 0.84 1.50
C VAL A 54 13.94 1.96 2.52
N GLU A 55 12.68 2.21 2.87
CA GLU A 55 12.32 3.25 3.82
C GLU A 55 13.09 3.16 5.17
N ARG A 56 13.30 4.32 5.81
CA ARG A 56 14.25 4.51 6.91
C ARG A 56 13.96 3.70 8.19
N SER A 57 12.71 3.35 8.43
CA SER A 57 12.27 2.61 9.62
C SER A 57 12.39 1.09 9.48
N CYS A 58 12.97 0.59 8.38
CA CYS A 58 13.00 -0.85 8.10
C CYS A 58 13.69 -1.69 9.19
N ASP A 59 14.69 -1.14 9.86
CA ASP A 59 15.34 -1.77 11.01
C ASP A 59 14.43 -1.97 12.23
N LYS A 60 13.33 -1.21 12.33
CA LYS A 60 12.38 -1.30 13.46
C LYS A 60 11.48 -2.52 13.36
N TYR A 61 11.22 -3.04 12.16
CA TYR A 61 10.28 -4.13 11.94
C TYR A 61 10.87 -5.37 11.27
N LYS A 62 12.14 -5.37 10.84
CA LYS A 62 12.77 -6.55 10.23
C LYS A 62 12.69 -7.84 11.06
N ASP A 63 12.58 -7.69 12.38
CA ASP A 63 12.47 -8.81 13.34
C ASP A 63 11.02 -9.17 13.72
N ALA A 64 10.00 -8.61 13.07
CA ALA A 64 8.61 -8.89 13.39
C ALA A 64 8.22 -10.35 13.07
N ASP A 65 7.16 -10.85 13.73
CA ASP A 65 6.64 -12.19 13.49
C ASP A 65 5.79 -12.24 12.21
N VAL A 66 5.07 -11.16 11.92
CA VAL A 66 4.33 -10.97 10.68
C VAL A 66 4.59 -9.58 10.12
N LEU A 67 4.85 -9.51 8.82
CA LEU A 67 4.98 -8.27 8.05
C LEU A 67 3.95 -8.28 6.92
N VAL A 68 3.18 -7.20 6.80
CA VAL A 68 2.21 -7.01 5.71
C VAL A 68 2.57 -5.73 4.98
N PHE A 69 3.08 -5.87 3.77
CA PHE A 69 3.45 -4.75 2.91
C PHE A 69 2.33 -4.41 1.94
N ASN A 70 2.17 -3.13 1.62
CA ASN A 70 1.34 -2.70 0.49
C ASN A 70 1.79 -1.35 -0.05
N THR A 71 1.66 -1.17 -1.36
CA THR A 71 1.94 0.10 -2.05
C THR A 71 1.20 0.13 -3.39
N GLY A 72 0.82 1.31 -3.87
CA GLY A 72 0.27 1.45 -5.22
C GLY A 72 -0.38 2.80 -5.51
N HIS A 73 -1.17 3.35 -4.58
CA HIS A 73 -1.99 4.55 -4.83
C HIS A 73 -1.20 5.85 -4.96
N TRP A 74 0.09 5.81 -4.58
CA TRP A 74 1.02 6.93 -4.72
C TRP A 74 1.86 6.85 -6.00
N TRP A 75 1.84 5.72 -6.70
CA TRP A 75 2.54 5.53 -7.97
C TRP A 75 1.70 6.07 -9.14
N THR A 76 1.42 7.37 -9.13
CA THR A 76 0.73 8.08 -10.22
C THR A 76 1.56 9.27 -10.68
N HIS A 77 1.36 9.72 -11.92
CA HIS A 77 2.13 10.84 -12.48
C HIS A 77 2.04 12.10 -11.61
N GLU A 78 0.86 12.40 -11.09
CA GLU A 78 0.58 13.60 -10.29
C GLU A 78 1.30 13.57 -8.94
N LYS A 79 1.44 12.38 -8.33
CA LYS A 79 2.08 12.20 -7.02
C LYS A 79 3.58 11.96 -7.09
N THR A 80 4.13 11.75 -8.28
CA THR A 80 5.56 11.49 -8.50
C THR A 80 6.21 12.55 -9.38
N SER A 81 5.75 13.81 -9.31
CA SER A 81 6.30 14.95 -10.06
C SER A 81 6.42 14.69 -11.57
N GLU A 82 5.46 13.96 -12.16
CA GLU A 82 5.46 13.49 -13.55
C GLU A 82 6.71 12.69 -13.96
N GLY A 83 7.46 12.20 -12.97
CA GLY A 83 8.76 11.55 -13.12
C GLY A 83 9.92 12.49 -13.44
N LYS A 84 9.72 13.81 -13.41
CA LYS A 84 10.71 14.81 -13.84
C LYS A 84 11.68 15.20 -12.71
N GLY A 85 12.88 14.63 -12.72
CA GLY A 85 13.91 14.95 -11.73
C GLY A 85 13.51 14.56 -10.30
N TYR A 86 12.70 13.52 -10.14
CA TYR A 86 12.16 13.07 -8.86
C TYR A 86 12.77 11.74 -8.43
N TYR A 87 12.96 10.80 -9.35
CA TYR A 87 13.55 9.50 -9.05
C TYR A 87 15.07 9.59 -8.95
N GLN A 88 15.64 8.90 -7.96
CA GLN A 88 17.07 8.94 -7.67
C GLN A 88 17.63 7.55 -7.35
N GLU A 89 18.83 7.27 -7.84
CA GLU A 89 19.67 6.13 -7.43
C GLU A 89 21.08 6.62 -7.11
N GLY A 90 21.59 6.35 -5.90
CA GLY A 90 22.84 6.93 -5.42
C GLY A 90 22.82 8.47 -5.46
N SER A 91 23.77 9.07 -6.18
CA SER A 91 23.84 10.52 -6.43
C SER A 91 23.16 10.95 -7.74
N HIS A 92 22.67 10.01 -8.55
CA HIS A 92 22.08 10.32 -9.85
C HIS A 92 20.58 10.57 -9.72
N VAL A 93 20.14 11.77 -10.13
CA VAL A 93 18.71 12.12 -10.23
C VAL A 93 18.30 12.05 -11.70
N TYR A 94 17.30 11.22 -11.99
CA TYR A 94 16.83 11.01 -13.36
C TYR A 94 16.06 12.22 -13.88
N GLY A 95 16.50 12.79 -15.01
CA GLY A 95 15.83 13.94 -15.61
C GLY A 95 14.34 13.68 -15.93
N LYS A 96 14.03 12.48 -16.43
CA LYS A 96 12.67 11.96 -16.54
C LYS A 96 12.71 10.44 -16.49
N MET A 97 11.82 9.80 -15.71
CA MET A 97 11.65 8.34 -15.69
C MET A 97 10.17 7.98 -15.60
N ASN A 98 9.77 6.89 -16.24
CA ASN A 98 8.40 6.40 -16.21
C ASN A 98 8.08 5.81 -14.83
N VAL A 99 6.89 6.11 -14.29
CA VAL A 99 6.41 5.59 -13.00
C VAL A 99 6.46 4.05 -12.93
N THR A 100 6.22 3.36 -14.05
CA THR A 100 6.27 1.90 -14.11
C THR A 100 7.68 1.35 -13.97
N GLU A 101 8.66 2.04 -14.59
CA GLU A 101 10.07 1.70 -14.44
C GLU A 101 10.54 1.95 -13.01
N ALA A 102 10.15 3.11 -12.44
CA ALA A 102 10.46 3.46 -11.06
C ALA A 102 9.85 2.47 -10.07
N PHE A 103 8.59 2.05 -10.26
CA PHE A 103 7.93 1.03 -9.43
C PHE A 103 8.69 -0.30 -9.48
N ARG A 104 9.06 -0.78 -10.68
CA ARG A 104 9.83 -2.02 -10.82
C ARG A 104 11.17 -1.95 -10.09
N LYS A 105 11.88 -0.82 -10.20
CA LYS A 105 13.15 -0.59 -9.46
C LYS A 105 12.92 -0.61 -7.95
N ALA A 106 11.94 0.13 -7.45
CA ALA A 106 11.61 0.16 -6.03
C ALA A 106 11.22 -1.21 -5.47
N MET A 107 10.37 -1.96 -6.20
CA MET A 107 9.96 -3.29 -5.79
C MET A 107 11.11 -4.30 -5.85
N THR A 108 12.05 -4.14 -6.79
CA THR A 108 13.28 -4.95 -6.82
C THR A 108 14.15 -4.69 -5.59
N THR A 109 14.29 -3.42 -5.18
CA THR A 109 15.00 -3.03 -3.95
C THR A 109 14.33 -3.62 -2.71
N TRP A 110 13.01 -3.51 -2.60
CA TRP A 110 12.23 -4.12 -1.52
C TRP A 110 12.42 -5.65 -1.48
N ALA A 111 12.33 -6.33 -2.63
CA ALA A 111 12.48 -7.78 -2.70
C ALA A 111 13.87 -8.25 -2.24
N ARG A 112 14.94 -7.56 -2.68
CA ARG A 112 16.31 -7.83 -2.22
C ARG A 112 16.47 -7.62 -0.72
N TRP A 113 15.81 -6.58 -0.19
CA TRP A 113 15.83 -6.33 1.24
C TRP A 113 15.14 -7.43 2.04
N ILE A 114 13.98 -7.93 1.57
CA ILE A 114 13.31 -9.09 2.18
C ILE A 114 14.26 -10.28 2.24
N GLU A 115 14.85 -10.67 1.11
CA GLU A 115 15.74 -11.84 1.02
C GLU A 115 17.01 -11.71 1.88
N SER A 116 17.49 -10.48 2.08
CA SER A 116 18.73 -10.24 2.82
C SER A 116 18.52 -10.05 4.32
N ASN A 117 17.33 -9.60 4.75
CA ASN A 117 17.12 -9.13 6.13
C ASN A 117 16.02 -9.88 6.89
N ILE A 118 15.13 -10.60 6.22
CA ILE A 118 13.99 -11.25 6.88
C ILE A 118 14.25 -12.74 7.02
N ASN A 119 14.23 -13.25 8.25
CA ASN A 119 14.35 -14.69 8.50
C ASN A 119 13.03 -15.42 8.14
N PRO A 120 12.97 -16.25 7.07
CA PRO A 120 11.74 -16.91 6.64
C PRO A 120 11.23 -18.00 7.60
N MET A 121 12.09 -18.48 8.50
CA MET A 121 11.72 -19.47 9.53
C MET A 121 10.93 -18.83 10.66
N LYS A 122 11.21 -17.54 10.93
CA LYS A 122 10.58 -16.74 11.98
C LYS A 122 9.40 -15.94 11.44
N THR A 123 9.65 -15.12 10.41
CA THR A 123 8.74 -14.06 9.97
C THR A 123 7.84 -14.54 8.83
N HIS A 124 6.57 -14.17 8.90
CA HIS A 124 5.59 -14.39 7.84
C HIS A 124 5.38 -13.10 7.05
N VAL A 125 5.76 -13.12 5.77
CA VAL A 125 5.66 -11.95 4.90
C VAL A 125 4.42 -12.07 4.03
N PHE A 126 3.57 -11.05 4.11
CA PHE A 126 2.42 -10.84 3.25
C PHE A 126 2.68 -9.61 2.38
N PHE A 127 2.19 -9.66 1.15
CA PHE A 127 2.04 -8.47 0.33
C PHE A 127 0.57 -8.33 -0.05
N ARG A 128 -0.07 -7.26 0.39
CA ARG A 128 -1.44 -6.93 -0.01
C ARG A 128 -1.40 -6.25 -1.37
N GLY A 129 -2.12 -6.82 -2.33
CA GLY A 129 -2.24 -6.29 -3.69
C GLY A 129 -2.89 -4.92 -3.76
N TYR A 130 -3.01 -4.45 -4.99
CA TYR A 130 -3.56 -3.13 -5.29
C TYR A 130 -5.05 -3.06 -4.90
N SER A 131 -5.44 -1.98 -4.24
CA SER A 131 -6.83 -1.71 -3.90
C SER A 131 -7.40 -0.75 -4.92
N VAL A 132 -8.48 -1.13 -5.59
CA VAL A 132 -9.08 -0.29 -6.64
C VAL A 132 -9.73 0.95 -6.02
N SER A 133 -9.60 2.09 -6.69
CA SER A 133 -10.32 3.34 -6.38
C SER A 133 -11.44 3.54 -7.39
N HIS A 134 -12.63 3.98 -6.95
CA HIS A 134 -13.82 4.08 -7.81
C HIS A 134 -14.25 5.54 -7.98
N PHE A 135 -13.62 6.25 -8.92
CA PHE A 135 -14.01 7.63 -9.24
C PHE A 135 -14.89 7.65 -10.50
N SER A 136 -16.12 8.13 -10.35
CA SER A 136 -17.07 8.35 -11.43
C SER A 136 -17.14 9.84 -11.81
N GLY A 137 -17.24 10.14 -13.11
CA GLY A 137 -17.42 11.51 -13.61
C GLY A 137 -16.18 12.41 -13.55
N GLY A 138 -15.02 11.88 -13.16
CA GLY A 138 -13.76 12.62 -13.08
C GLY A 138 -12.67 11.81 -12.37
N ALA A 139 -11.44 12.32 -12.32
CA ALA A 139 -10.37 11.76 -11.51
C ALA A 139 -10.43 12.30 -10.07
N TRP A 140 -9.60 11.76 -9.18
CA TRP A 140 -9.53 12.18 -7.78
C TRP A 140 -9.27 13.68 -7.58
N TYR A 141 -8.55 14.31 -8.52
CA TYR A 141 -8.20 15.74 -8.50
C TYR A 141 -9.08 16.61 -9.41
N SER A 142 -10.01 16.00 -10.16
CA SER A 142 -10.85 16.69 -11.15
C SER A 142 -12.35 16.46 -10.93
N GLY A 143 -12.75 16.25 -9.67
CA GLY A 143 -14.16 16.18 -9.27
C GLY A 143 -14.81 14.80 -9.41
N GLY A 144 -14.02 13.72 -9.45
CA GLY A 144 -14.54 12.35 -9.41
C GLY A 144 -15.26 12.03 -8.10
N LYS A 145 -16.29 11.17 -8.17
CA LYS A 145 -17.22 10.87 -7.08
C LYS A 145 -17.57 9.39 -6.96
N CYS A 146 -18.11 9.01 -5.79
CA CYS A 146 -18.61 7.67 -5.46
C CYS A 146 -19.79 7.71 -4.47
N ASP A 147 -20.34 8.89 -4.14
CA ASP A 147 -21.48 9.03 -3.20
C ASP A 147 -22.79 8.41 -3.72
N SER A 148 -22.91 8.21 -5.02
CA SER A 148 -24.08 7.56 -5.65
C SER A 148 -24.01 6.03 -5.63
N ASP A 149 -22.86 5.45 -5.32
CA ASP A 149 -22.65 4.02 -5.36
C ASP A 149 -23.05 3.38 -4.03
N ALA A 150 -24.27 2.83 -3.98
CA ALA A 150 -24.82 2.24 -2.75
C ALA A 150 -24.85 0.71 -2.74
N GLN A 151 -24.46 0.06 -3.85
CA GLN A 151 -24.48 -1.39 -4.02
C GLN A 151 -23.22 -1.87 -4.73
N PRO A 152 -22.71 -3.05 -4.38
CA PRO A 152 -21.58 -3.65 -5.09
C PRO A 152 -21.95 -3.88 -6.54
N ILE A 153 -20.93 -3.92 -7.40
CA ILE A 153 -21.08 -4.39 -8.76
C ILE A 153 -21.46 -5.87 -8.70
N THR A 154 -22.44 -6.27 -9.51
CA THR A 154 -22.88 -7.67 -9.61
C THR A 154 -22.66 -8.23 -11.01
N ASN A 155 -22.58 -7.37 -12.02
CA ASN A 155 -22.23 -7.74 -13.38
C ASN A 155 -20.73 -7.54 -13.62
N GLU A 156 -20.01 -8.60 -13.96
CA GLU A 156 -18.57 -8.53 -14.26
C GLU A 156 -18.23 -7.67 -15.47
N GLU A 157 -19.19 -7.43 -16.38
CA GLU A 157 -19.01 -6.56 -17.54
C GLU A 157 -18.90 -5.07 -17.16
N GLU A 158 -19.39 -4.69 -15.97
CA GLU A 158 -19.25 -3.31 -15.44
C GLU A 158 -17.88 -3.06 -14.80
N LEU A 159 -17.08 -4.10 -14.58
CA LEU A 159 -15.79 -3.99 -13.92
C LEU A 159 -14.76 -3.35 -14.82
N SER A 160 -13.74 -2.77 -14.19
CA SER A 160 -12.65 -2.11 -14.89
C SER A 160 -11.95 -3.13 -15.82
N PRO A 161 -11.92 -2.90 -17.15
CA PRO A 161 -11.32 -3.85 -18.07
C PRO A 161 -9.79 -3.85 -17.97
N VAL A 162 -9.20 -2.78 -17.41
CA VAL A 162 -7.76 -2.57 -17.29
C VAL A 162 -7.46 -1.93 -15.94
N PHE A 163 -6.57 -2.54 -15.17
CA PHE A 163 -5.98 -1.93 -13.98
C PHE A 163 -4.70 -1.17 -14.33
N PRO A 164 -4.21 -0.26 -13.46
CA PRO A 164 -2.84 0.24 -13.58
C PRO A 164 -1.87 -0.95 -13.69
N PRO A 165 -0.72 -0.82 -14.39
CA PRO A 165 0.23 -1.94 -14.58
C PRO A 165 0.95 -2.39 -13.29
N ILE A 166 0.64 -1.76 -12.16
CA ILE A 166 1.25 -1.98 -10.85
C ILE A 166 1.08 -3.42 -10.33
N PRO A 167 -0.11 -4.05 -10.36
CA PRO A 167 -0.30 -5.44 -9.91
C PRO A 167 0.54 -6.42 -10.73
N ASP A 168 0.54 -6.30 -12.07
CA ASP A 168 1.31 -7.18 -12.95
C ASP A 168 2.81 -7.08 -12.67
N MET A 169 3.32 -5.86 -12.49
CA MET A 169 4.73 -5.63 -12.15
C MET A 169 5.11 -6.17 -10.77
N LEU A 170 4.20 -6.05 -9.80
CA LEU A 170 4.40 -6.66 -8.50
C LEU A 170 4.49 -8.19 -8.62
N GLU A 171 3.58 -8.80 -9.39
CA GLU A 171 3.59 -10.25 -9.63
C GLU A 171 4.87 -10.72 -10.34
N GLU A 172 5.39 -9.94 -11.30
CA GLU A 172 6.69 -10.20 -11.94
C GLU A 172 7.83 -10.25 -10.90
N VAL A 173 7.87 -9.26 -9.99
CA VAL A 173 8.90 -9.22 -8.94
C VAL A 173 8.75 -10.39 -7.98
N LEU A 174 7.53 -10.68 -7.52
CA LEU A 174 7.25 -11.78 -6.59
C LEU A 174 7.62 -13.15 -7.18
N LYS A 175 7.40 -13.38 -8.49
CA LYS A 175 7.82 -14.61 -9.19
C LYS A 175 9.34 -14.81 -9.18
N GLY A 176 10.11 -13.73 -9.12
CA GLY A 176 11.57 -13.77 -9.07
C GLY A 176 12.16 -13.98 -7.67
N MET A 177 11.35 -13.91 -6.61
CA MET A 177 11.82 -14.04 -5.23
C MET A 177 12.05 -15.49 -4.84
N LYS A 178 13.13 -15.74 -4.09
CA LYS A 178 13.44 -17.03 -3.47
C LYS A 178 12.68 -17.22 -2.16
N GLN A 179 12.51 -16.14 -1.41
CA GLN A 179 11.81 -16.16 -0.12
C GLN A 179 10.29 -16.13 -0.34
N PRO A 180 9.51 -17.05 0.28
CA PRO A 180 8.07 -17.07 0.09
C PRO A 180 7.42 -15.82 0.68
N VAL A 181 6.67 -15.12 -0.16
CA VAL A 181 5.76 -14.02 0.22
C VAL A 181 4.34 -14.47 -0.10
N PHE A 182 3.44 -14.36 0.87
CA PHE A 182 2.03 -14.61 0.62
C PHE A 182 1.42 -13.39 -0.06
N TYR A 183 1.12 -13.51 -1.36
CA TYR A 183 0.47 -12.45 -2.10
C TYR A 183 -1.05 -12.52 -1.90
N LEU A 184 -1.59 -11.50 -1.22
CA LEU A 184 -3.02 -11.32 -1.07
C LEU A 184 -3.53 -10.48 -2.24
N ASN A 185 -3.89 -11.14 -3.34
CA ASN A 185 -4.41 -10.49 -4.54
C ASN A 185 -5.85 -9.99 -4.30
N ILE A 186 -5.97 -8.75 -3.83
CA ILE A 186 -7.26 -8.10 -3.55
C ILE A 186 -7.80 -7.28 -4.74
N THR A 187 -7.05 -7.13 -5.83
CA THR A 187 -7.39 -6.16 -6.89
C THR A 187 -8.79 -6.40 -7.43
N ARG A 188 -9.06 -7.61 -7.92
CA ARG A 188 -10.37 -7.97 -8.49
C ARG A 188 -11.49 -7.92 -7.46
N MET A 189 -11.27 -8.40 -6.23
CA MET A 189 -12.33 -8.38 -5.21
C MET A 189 -12.70 -6.97 -4.78
N THR A 190 -11.74 -6.02 -4.80
CA THR A 190 -12.02 -4.62 -4.48
C THR A 190 -12.75 -3.89 -5.60
N ASP A 191 -12.52 -4.26 -6.86
CA ASP A 191 -13.19 -3.68 -8.04
C ASP A 191 -14.72 -3.86 -7.98
N PHE A 192 -15.20 -4.93 -7.33
CA PHE A 192 -16.64 -5.11 -7.11
C PHE A 192 -17.25 -4.13 -6.09
N ARG A 193 -16.44 -3.43 -5.30
CA ARG A 193 -16.87 -2.81 -4.05
C ARG A 193 -16.93 -1.28 -4.10
N ARG A 194 -17.34 -0.70 -5.23
CA ARG A 194 -17.57 0.76 -5.34
C ARG A 194 -18.45 1.34 -4.24
N ASP A 195 -19.32 0.53 -3.64
CA ASP A 195 -20.22 0.86 -2.55
C ASP A 195 -19.57 1.16 -1.20
N ALA A 196 -18.32 0.76 -1.00
CA ALA A 196 -17.73 0.69 0.34
C ALA A 196 -16.73 1.81 0.66
N HIS A 197 -16.72 2.87 -0.14
CA HIS A 197 -15.89 4.04 0.09
C HIS A 197 -16.54 5.04 1.08
N PRO A 198 -15.75 5.79 1.87
CA PRO A 198 -16.27 6.85 2.72
C PRO A 198 -16.95 7.96 1.93
N SER A 199 -16.51 8.22 0.70
CA SER A 199 -17.01 9.31 -0.12
C SER A 199 -16.93 10.66 0.62
N VAL A 200 -18.08 11.26 0.96
CA VAL A 200 -18.18 12.52 1.72
C VAL A 200 -18.08 12.35 3.23
N TYR A 201 -18.10 11.11 3.74
CA TYR A 201 -18.24 10.78 5.17
C TYR A 201 -16.90 10.41 5.84
N ARG A 202 -15.80 11.03 5.42
CA ARG A 202 -14.45 10.62 5.82
C ARG A 202 -14.15 10.75 7.31
N GLN A 203 -14.70 11.76 8.00
CA GLN A 203 -14.47 11.98 9.42
C GLN A 203 -15.75 12.48 10.12
N PRO A 204 -15.96 12.12 11.41
CA PRO A 204 -17.07 12.67 12.19
C PRO A 204 -16.83 14.15 12.52
N ASN A 205 -17.92 14.89 12.79
CA ASN A 205 -17.89 16.28 13.29
C ASN A 205 -17.16 17.30 12.38
N MET A 206 -17.32 17.16 11.06
CA MET A 206 -16.73 18.10 10.09
C MET A 206 -17.30 19.50 10.20
N THR A 207 -16.44 20.51 10.02
CA THR A 207 -16.89 21.89 9.81
C THR A 207 -17.63 22.03 8.48
N GLU A 208 -18.34 23.13 8.26
CA GLU A 208 -19.04 23.32 6.99
C GLU A 208 -18.04 23.44 5.83
N GLU A 209 -16.89 24.07 6.04
CA GLU A 209 -15.81 24.18 5.06
C GLU A 209 -15.26 22.79 4.68
N GLU A 210 -15.04 21.91 5.66
CA GLU A 210 -14.57 20.54 5.41
C GLU A 210 -15.61 19.72 4.64
N LYS A 211 -16.90 19.86 4.96
CA LYS A 211 -17.97 19.20 4.20
C LYS A 211 -17.99 19.66 2.75
N GLN A 212 -17.90 20.97 2.51
CA GLN A 212 -17.84 21.51 1.15
C GLN A 212 -16.61 21.00 0.39
N GLU A 213 -15.49 20.81 1.09
CA GLU A 213 -14.30 20.22 0.50
C GLU A 213 -14.54 18.76 0.10
N PHE A 214 -15.11 17.93 0.96
CA PHE A 214 -15.38 16.52 0.63
C PHE A 214 -16.50 16.34 -0.41
N ILE A 215 -17.43 17.28 -0.54
CA ILE A 215 -18.41 17.31 -1.63
C ILE A 215 -17.72 17.53 -2.99
N ARG A 216 -16.63 18.32 -3.02
CA ARG A 216 -15.84 18.60 -4.23
C ARG A 216 -14.80 17.51 -4.50
N HIS A 217 -14.17 16.99 -3.44
CA HIS A 217 -13.08 16.02 -3.49
C HIS A 217 -13.42 14.83 -2.59
N GLN A 218 -14.23 13.90 -3.11
CA GLN A 218 -14.68 12.73 -2.38
C GLN A 218 -13.55 11.72 -2.18
N ASP A 219 -13.59 11.00 -1.06
CA ASP A 219 -12.65 9.90 -0.81
C ASP A 219 -13.18 8.58 -1.39
N CYS A 220 -12.79 8.31 -2.63
CA CYS A 220 -13.13 7.06 -3.34
C CYS A 220 -11.92 6.11 -3.44
N SER A 221 -11.00 6.20 -2.47
CA SER A 221 -9.75 5.42 -2.44
C SER A 221 -9.53 4.70 -1.11
N HIS A 222 -10.02 5.27 -0.01
CA HIS A 222 -10.08 4.61 1.30
C HIS A 222 -11.37 3.82 1.47
N TRP A 223 -11.46 3.02 2.51
CA TRP A 223 -12.61 2.15 2.76
C TRP A 223 -13.27 2.50 4.09
N CYS A 224 -14.58 2.40 4.14
CA CYS A 224 -15.33 2.42 5.39
C CYS A 224 -14.90 1.26 6.30
N LEU A 225 -14.99 1.49 7.62
CA LEU A 225 -14.85 0.45 8.64
C LEU A 225 -16.10 0.45 9.54
N PRO A 226 -16.71 -0.72 9.82
CA PRO A 226 -16.41 -2.03 9.23
C PRO A 226 -16.68 -2.07 7.71
N GLY A 227 -16.00 -2.95 6.99
CA GLY A 227 -16.10 -3.01 5.53
C GLY A 227 -15.08 -3.92 4.83
N VAL A 228 -14.74 -3.57 3.59
CA VAL A 228 -13.84 -4.36 2.72
C VAL A 228 -12.51 -4.77 3.37
N PRO A 229 -11.84 -3.91 4.18
CA PRO A 229 -10.61 -4.30 4.85
C PRO A 229 -10.77 -5.44 5.86
N ASP A 230 -11.96 -5.67 6.40
CA ASP A 230 -12.22 -6.77 7.33
C ASP A 230 -12.08 -8.12 6.62
N THR A 231 -12.58 -8.24 5.38
CA THR A 231 -12.40 -9.44 4.55
C THR A 231 -10.92 -9.71 4.26
N TRP A 232 -10.09 -8.68 4.04
CA TRP A 232 -8.66 -8.87 3.84
C TRP A 232 -7.99 -9.44 5.10
N ASN A 233 -8.39 -8.92 6.26
CA ASN A 233 -7.91 -9.40 7.55
C ASN A 233 -8.35 -10.84 7.83
N GLU A 234 -9.56 -11.24 7.44
CA GLU A 234 -10.05 -12.62 7.54
C GLU A 234 -9.23 -13.60 6.68
N ILE A 235 -8.89 -13.21 5.44
CA ILE A 235 -8.05 -14.05 4.57
C ILE A 235 -6.63 -14.17 5.16
N MET A 236 -6.05 -13.06 5.62
CA MET A 236 -4.73 -13.08 6.27
C MET A 236 -4.74 -13.97 7.53
N PHE A 237 -5.76 -13.82 8.37
CA PHE A 237 -5.93 -14.62 9.59
C PHE A 237 -6.04 -16.12 9.26
N SER A 238 -6.84 -16.47 8.25
CA SER A 238 -6.99 -17.85 7.78
C SER A 238 -5.65 -18.45 7.35
N GLN A 239 -4.83 -17.68 6.62
CA GLN A 239 -3.50 -18.12 6.20
C GLN A 239 -2.54 -18.33 7.37
N LEU A 240 -2.57 -17.44 8.37
CA LEU A 240 -1.78 -17.61 9.59
C LEU A 240 -2.20 -18.87 10.36
N LEU A 241 -3.50 -19.13 10.47
CA LEU A 241 -4.04 -20.31 11.15
C LEU A 241 -3.65 -21.62 10.44
N LEU A 242 -3.75 -21.66 9.11
CA LEU A 242 -3.34 -22.82 8.31
C LEU A 242 -1.85 -23.15 8.52
N ARG A 243 -1.00 -22.14 8.50
CA ARG A 243 0.45 -22.32 8.73
C ARG A 243 0.76 -22.78 10.15
N HIS A 244 0.04 -22.26 11.14
CA HIS A 244 0.17 -22.74 12.51
C HIS A 244 -0.17 -24.23 12.62
N LYS A 245 -1.27 -24.67 12.01
CA LYS A 245 -1.65 -26.09 11.99
C LYS A 245 -0.61 -26.98 11.30
N GLN A 246 -0.04 -26.54 10.18
CA GLN A 246 1.02 -27.27 9.49
C GLN A 246 2.28 -27.45 10.36
N LYS A 247 2.65 -26.44 11.15
CA LYS A 247 3.77 -26.53 12.11
C LYS A 247 3.52 -27.47 13.29
N GLN A 248 2.27 -27.82 13.59
CA GLN A 248 1.94 -28.76 14.69
C GLN A 248 1.93 -30.23 14.21
N LEU A 249 1.90 -30.45 12.89
CA LEU A 249 1.87 -31.79 12.28
C LEU A 249 3.28 -32.33 11.99
N HIS A 250 4.32 -31.51 12.18
CA HIS A 250 5.73 -31.81 11.93
C HIS A 250 6.57 -31.40 13.15
#